data_AF-A0A945TPA1-F1
#
_entry.id   AF-A0A945TPA1-F1
#
_cell.length_a   1.000
_cell.length_b   1.000
_cell.length_c   1.000
_cell.angle_alpha   90.00
_cell.angle_beta   90.00
_cell.angle_gamma   90.00
#
_symmetry.space_group_name_H-M   'P 1'
#
loop_
_entity.id
_entity.type
_entity.pdbx_description
1 polymer ?
#
loop_
_entity_poly.entity_id
_entity_poly.type
_entity_poly.pdbx_seq_one_letter_code
_entity_poly.pdbx_strand_id
1 'polypeptide(L)' 'MAVQPLEKARSLPFSAYTDPVVIEEESTSIFSREWVFVCMAGEVSQPGDYFAMIVALKDALKRSMPKRIELSFF' A
#
# COMPACT_ATOMS: atom_id res chain seq x y z
N MET A 1 -0.41 15.60 21.03
CA MET A 1 -0.67 15.50 19.58
C MET A 1 -1.51 16.68 19.17
N ALA A 2 -1.00 17.54 18.29
CA ALA A 2 -1.74 18.75 17.88
C ALA A 2 -2.68 18.40 16.72
N VAL A 3 -3.96 18.19 17.01
CA VAL A 3 -5.01 18.14 16.00
C VAL A 3 -5.28 19.57 15.56
N GLN A 4 -4.83 19.92 14.37
CA GLN A 4 -5.15 21.20 13.74
C GLN A 4 -6.47 21.07 12.97
N PRO A 5 -7.28 22.14 12.91
CA PRO A 5 -8.52 22.14 12.13
C PRO A 5 -8.21 22.03 10.62
N LEU A 6 -9.09 21.36 9.87
CA LEU A 6 -8.89 21.06 8.44
C LEU A 6 -8.73 22.34 7.61
N GLU A 7 -9.39 23.42 8.01
CA GLU A 7 -9.32 24.74 7.37
C GLU A 7 -7.91 25.36 7.44
N LYS A 8 -7.06 24.86 8.36
CA LYS A 8 -5.65 25.26 8.49
C LYS A 8 -4.69 24.25 7.89
N ALA A 9 -5.19 23.14 7.35
CA ALA A 9 -4.34 22.14 6.70
C ALA A 9 -3.65 22.77 5.49
N ARG A 10 -2.35 22.51 5.38
CA ARG A 10 -1.53 22.85 4.21
C ARG A 10 -0.95 21.58 3.66
N SER A 11 -0.44 21.65 2.43
CA SER A 11 0.37 20.56 1.87
C SER A 11 1.52 20.22 2.83
N LEU A 12 1.91 18.95 2.83
CA LEU A 12 3.10 18.53 3.57
C LEU A 12 4.34 19.25 3.01
N PRO A 13 5.42 19.36 3.81
CA PRO A 13 6.70 19.81 3.31
C PRO A 13 7.17 18.96 2.13
N PHE A 14 7.94 19.56 1.21
CA PHE A 14 8.43 18.86 0.02
C PHE A 14 9.14 17.53 0.34
N SER A 15 9.89 17.47 1.44
CA SER A 15 10.60 16.28 1.90
C SER A 15 9.68 15.09 2.17
N ALA A 16 8.43 15.32 2.55
CA ALA A 16 7.46 14.23 2.76
C ALA A 16 7.21 13.41 1.50
N TYR A 17 7.45 14.00 0.31
CA TYR A 17 7.24 13.34 -0.97
C TYR A 17 8.54 12.79 -1.60
N THR A 18 9.71 13.11 -1.03
CA THR A 18 11.01 12.79 -1.64
C THR A 18 11.97 12.04 -0.73
N ASP A 19 11.80 12.12 0.58
CA ASP A 19 12.69 11.48 1.54
C ASP A 19 12.45 9.96 1.54
N PRO A 20 13.47 9.13 1.22
CA PRO A 20 13.31 7.67 1.21
C PRO A 20 12.97 7.11 2.59
N VAL A 21 13.36 7.77 3.68
CA VAL A 21 13.03 7.33 5.04
C VAL A 21 11.53 7.42 5.30
N VAL A 22 10.87 8.47 4.79
CA VAL A 22 9.42 8.62 4.91
C VAL A 22 8.70 7.49 4.18
N ILE A 23 9.17 7.11 2.99
CA ILE A 23 8.60 5.99 2.21
C ILE A 23 8.75 4.65 2.96
N GLU A 24 9.90 4.40 3.58
CA GLU A 24 10.13 3.19 4.37
C GLU A 24 9.20 3.11 5.58
N GLU A 25 9.01 4.22 6.28
CA GLU A 25 8.13 4.31 7.45
C GLU A 25 6.64 4.22 7.07
N GLU A 26 6.20 4.84 5.99
CA GLU A 26 4.82 4.70 5.50
C GLU A 26 4.54 3.25 5.09
N SER A 27 5.51 2.60 4.44
CA SER A 27 5.42 1.18 4.06
C SER A 27 5.21 0.26 5.26
N THR A 28 5.93 0.49 6.37
CA THR A 28 5.86 -0.35 7.58
C THR A 28 4.70 0.04 8.50
N SER A 29 4.40 1.32 8.64
CA SER A 29 3.48 1.80 9.66
C SER A 29 2.06 2.00 9.16
N ILE A 30 1.86 2.22 7.86
CA ILE A 30 0.55 2.48 7.26
C ILE A 30 0.17 1.32 6.35
N PHE A 31 0.89 1.13 5.24
CA PHE A 31 0.47 0.17 4.21
C PHE A 31 0.47 -1.29 4.67
N SER A 32 1.28 -1.66 5.67
CA SER A 32 1.28 -3.01 6.23
C SER A 32 0.18 -3.27 7.27
N ARG A 33 -0.49 -2.20 7.74
CA ARG A 33 -1.47 -2.27 8.84
C ARG A 33 -2.89 -1.90 8.41
N GLU A 34 -3.03 -1.28 7.26
CA GLU A 34 -4.30 -0.80 6.72
C GLU A 34 -4.83 -1.69 5.60
N TRP A 35 -6.14 -1.65 5.42
CA TRP A 35 -6.80 -2.34 4.31
C TRP A 35 -6.54 -1.58 3.00
N VAL A 36 -5.78 -2.21 2.11
CA VAL A 36 -5.49 -1.66 0.77
C VAL A 36 -6.37 -2.38 -0.25
N PHE A 37 -7.06 -1.59 -1.08
CA PHE A 37 -7.81 -2.12 -2.21
C PHE A 37 -6.84 -2.70 -3.26
N VAL A 38 -7.04 -3.96 -3.63
CA VAL A 38 -6.15 -4.69 -4.54
C VAL A 38 -6.78 -4.90 -5.91
N CYS A 39 -7.95 -5.50 -6.01
CA CYS A 39 -8.60 -5.74 -7.30
C CYS A 39 -10.12 -5.81 -7.15
N MET A 40 -10.82 -5.66 -8.26
CA MET A 40 -12.25 -5.91 -8.31
C MET A 40 -12.50 -7.41 -8.47
N ALA A 41 -13.55 -7.93 -7.83
CA ALA A 41 -13.91 -9.35 -7.94
C ALA A 41 -14.12 -9.84 -9.40
N GLY A 42 -14.54 -8.94 -10.31
CA GLY A 42 -14.68 -9.25 -11.74
C GLY A 42 -13.35 -9.54 -12.45
N GLU A 43 -12.21 -9.07 -11.91
CA GLU A 43 -10.87 -9.31 -12.48
C GLU A 43 -10.33 -10.70 -12.14
N VAL A 44 -10.95 -11.41 -11.19
CA VAL A 44 -10.58 -12.76 -10.74
C VAL A 44 -11.80 -13.69 -10.69
N SER A 45 -12.63 -13.61 -11.73
CA SER A 45 -13.95 -14.24 -11.75
C SER A 45 -13.91 -15.75 -12.03
N GLN A 46 -12.86 -16.28 -12.65
CA GLN A 46 -12.74 -17.69 -13.00
C GLN A 46 -11.79 -18.44 -12.07
N PRO A 47 -12.06 -19.73 -11.79
CA PRO A 47 -11.12 -20.58 -11.08
C PRO A 47 -9.77 -20.64 -11.83
N GLY A 48 -8.71 -20.17 -11.18
CA GLY A 48 -7.36 -20.10 -11.76
C GLY A 48 -6.88 -18.68 -12.06
N ASP A 49 -7.79 -17.71 -12.09
CA ASP A 49 -7.42 -16.30 -12.17
C ASP A 49 -6.65 -15.89 -10.92
N TYR A 50 -5.59 -15.11 -11.11
CA TYR A 50 -4.82 -14.53 -10.03
C TYR A 50 -4.46 -13.09 -10.37
N PHE A 51 -4.46 -12.24 -9.35
CA PHE A 51 -4.05 -10.87 -9.48
C PHE A 51 -2.84 -10.62 -8.56
N ALA A 52 -1.75 -10.18 -9.16
CA ALA A 52 -0.51 -9.85 -8.45
C ALA A 52 -0.26 -8.35 -8.54
N MET A 53 -0.05 -7.72 -7.39
CA MET A 53 0.41 -6.33 -7.31
C MET A 53 1.47 -6.18 -6.23
N ILE A 54 2.12 -5.02 -6.25
CA ILE A 54 3.07 -4.61 -5.23
C ILE A 54 2.36 -3.61 -4.33
N VAL A 55 2.16 -3.99 -3.07
CA VAL A 55 1.65 -3.10 -2.02
C VAL A 55 2.85 -2.73 -1.15
N ALA A 56 3.20 -1.44 -1.16
CA ALA A 56 4.38 -0.85 -0.53
C ALA A 56 5.74 -1.24 -1.16
N LEU A 57 6.60 -0.24 -1.36
CA LEU A 57 7.82 -0.37 -2.17
C LEU A 57 8.95 -1.13 -1.48
N LYS A 58 8.84 -1.36 -0.15
CA LYS A 58 9.92 -1.91 0.68
C LYS A 58 10.51 -3.23 0.13
N ASP A 59 9.71 -4.03 -0.56
CA ASP A 59 10.12 -5.32 -1.15
C ASP A 59 10.12 -5.37 -2.69
N ALA A 60 9.67 -4.31 -3.37
CA ALA A 60 9.53 -4.27 -4.83
C ALA A 60 10.86 -4.51 -5.57
N LEU A 61 11.97 -4.05 -4.98
CA LEU A 61 13.31 -4.20 -5.56
C LEU A 61 13.97 -5.55 -5.24
N LYS A 62 13.42 -6.36 -4.34
CA LYS A 62 14.06 -7.62 -3.88
C LYS A 62 13.38 -8.89 -4.38
N ARG A 63 12.18 -8.82 -4.97
CA ARG A 63 11.33 -10.01 -5.15
C ARG A 63 11.00 -10.27 -6.62
N SER A 64 11.83 -11.10 -7.25
CA SER A 64 11.73 -11.56 -8.64
C SER A 64 10.45 -12.35 -8.99
N MET A 65 9.60 -12.72 -8.02
CA MET A 65 8.31 -13.39 -8.29
C MET A 65 7.27 -13.03 -7.22
N PRO A 66 6.05 -12.57 -7.60
CA PRO A 66 4.97 -12.39 -6.64
C PRO A 66 4.53 -13.76 -6.12
N LYS A 67 4.56 -13.95 -4.79
CA LYS A 67 3.99 -15.16 -4.17
C LYS A 67 2.47 -15.06 -4.20
N ARG A 68 1.81 -16.17 -4.55
CA ARG A 68 0.35 -16.34 -4.56
C ARG A 68 -0.25 -15.83 -3.25
N ILE A 69 -1.16 -14.85 -3.36
CA ILE A 69 -1.99 -14.38 -2.25
C ILE A 69 -3.28 -15.21 -2.34
N GLU A 70 -3.45 -16.18 -1.45
CA GLU A 70 -4.73 -16.88 -1.30
C GLU A 70 -5.65 -15.99 -0.46
N LEU A 71 -6.57 -15.29 -1.11
CA LEU A 71 -7.64 -14.56 -0.43
C LEU A 71 -8.56 -15.60 0.22
N SER A 72 -8.40 -15.78 1.52
CA SER A 72 -9.35 -16.53 2.35
C SER A 72 -10.62 -15.70 2.45
N PHE A 73 -11.57 -15.95 1.56
CA PHE A 73 -12.94 -15.49 1.75
C PHE A 73 -13.52 -16.27 2.95
N PHE A 74 -13.90 -15.56 4.01
CA PHE A 74 -14.70 -16.11 5.11
C PHE A 74 -16.10 -16.48 4.64
#